data_AF-A0A2S5KZR7-F1
#
_entry.id   AF-A0A2S5KZR7-F1
#
_cell.length_a   1.000
_cell.length_b   1.000
_cell.length_c   1.000
_cell.angle_alpha   90.00
_cell.angle_beta   90.00
_cell.angle_gamma   90.00
#
_symmetry.space_group_name_H-M   'P 1'
#
loop_
_entity.id
_entity.type
_entity.pdbx_description
1 polymer ?
#
loop_
_entity_poly.entity_id
_entity_poly.type
_entity_poly.pdbx_seq_one_letter_code
_entity_poly.pdbx_strand_id
1 'polypeptide(L)'
;PNIADLKIAFYTEQGYLNFEEDFNDWLAQYATRILQSNESPETRHVRMASFNPRYVLRNYLAQEAIDLAEQGDTSMIETLLKLLQNPYTKQAGMEKFEEKRPDWARHKAGCSMLSCSS
;
A
#
# COMPACT_ATOMS: atom_id res chain seq x y z
N PRO A 1 12.18 -5.55 -16.83
CA PRO A 1 11.14 -4.81 -16.08
C PRO A 1 10.93 -3.47 -16.77
N ASN A 2 9.70 -2.97 -16.88
CA ASN A 2 9.43 -1.66 -17.45
C ASN A 2 9.02 -0.71 -16.31
N ILE A 3 9.78 0.37 -16.10
CA ILE A 3 9.46 1.37 -15.07
C ILE A 3 8.10 2.06 -15.35
N ALA A 4 7.65 2.11 -16.61
CA ALA A 4 6.35 2.67 -16.96
C ALA A 4 5.20 1.96 -16.23
N ASP A 5 5.33 0.65 -15.96
CA ASP A 5 4.34 -0.12 -15.19
C ASP A 5 4.24 0.34 -13.73
N LEU A 6 5.27 1.04 -13.24
CA LEU A 6 5.36 1.59 -11.89
C LEU A 6 5.07 3.08 -11.83
N LYS A 7 4.68 3.74 -12.94
CA LYS A 7 4.42 5.20 -12.96
C LYS A 7 3.42 5.61 -11.88
N ILE A 8 2.41 4.79 -11.61
CA ILE A 8 1.44 5.03 -10.54
C ILE A 8 2.12 5.17 -9.17
N ALA A 9 3.20 4.44 -8.88
CA ALA A 9 3.88 4.45 -7.58
C ALA A 9 4.56 5.79 -7.23
N PHE A 10 4.88 6.63 -8.21
CA PHE A 10 5.57 7.90 -8.01
C PHE A 10 4.66 9.05 -7.56
N TYR A 11 3.33 8.85 -7.55
CA TYR A 11 2.29 9.83 -7.19
C TYR A 11 2.20 11.10 -8.05
N THR A 12 3.31 11.58 -8.63
CA THR A 12 3.35 12.75 -9.53
C THR A 12 4.21 12.46 -10.75
N GLU A 13 3.92 13.14 -11.86
CA GLU A 13 4.72 13.04 -13.08
C GLU A 13 6.14 13.57 -12.88
N GLN A 14 6.29 14.70 -12.17
CA GLN A 14 7.62 15.24 -11.85
C GLN A 14 8.44 14.26 -11.00
N GLY A 15 7.82 13.58 -10.04
CA GLY A 15 8.49 12.56 -9.23
C GLY A 15 8.98 11.39 -10.08
N TYR A 16 8.19 10.95 -11.06
CA TYR A 16 8.61 9.94 -12.03
C TYR A 16 9.83 10.41 -12.84
N LEU A 17 9.75 11.60 -13.45
CA LEU A 17 10.82 12.13 -14.30
C LEU A 17 12.13 12.38 -13.53
N ASN A 18 12.05 12.81 -12.27
CA ASN A 18 13.22 13.09 -11.44
C ASN A 18 14.03 11.84 -11.08
N PHE A 19 13.41 10.67 -11.03
CA PHE A 19 14.03 9.44 -10.53
C PHE A 19 14.01 8.31 -11.57
N GLU A 20 13.57 8.57 -12.81
CA GLU A 20 13.39 7.54 -13.84
C GLU A 20 14.69 6.78 -14.11
N GLU A 21 15.81 7.48 -14.25
CA GLU A 21 17.13 6.89 -14.54
C GLU A 21 17.60 5.99 -13.38
N ASP A 22 17.71 6.55 -12.17
CA ASP A 22 18.13 5.82 -10.96
C ASP A 22 17.28 4.57 -10.71
N PHE A 23 15.97 4.68 -10.92
CA PHE A 23 15.04 3.58 -10.67
C PHE A 23 15.10 2.52 -11.77
N ASN A 24 15.37 2.90 -13.03
CA ASN A 24 15.64 1.95 -14.11
C ASN A 24 16.91 1.14 -13.83
N ASP A 25 17.98 1.80 -13.42
CA ASP A 25 19.24 1.15 -13.05
C ASP A 25 19.04 0.17 -11.89
N TRP A 26 18.32 0.60 -10.85
CA TRP A 26 17.96 -0.27 -9.73
C TRP A 26 17.11 -1.47 -10.18
N LEU A 27 16.11 -1.26 -11.04
CA LEU A 27 15.26 -2.33 -11.57
C LEU A 27 16.05 -3.36 -12.40
N ALA A 28 17.03 -2.90 -13.18
CA ALA A 28 17.92 -3.77 -13.95
C ALA A 28 18.80 -4.63 -13.04
N GLN A 29 19.36 -4.04 -11.98
CA GLN A 29 20.14 -4.75 -10.96
C GLN A 29 19.26 -5.77 -10.21
N TYR A 30 18.06 -5.37 -9.81
CA TYR A 30 17.09 -6.24 -9.16
C TYR A 30 16.71 -7.44 -10.06
N ALA A 31 16.41 -7.19 -11.34
CA ALA A 31 16.10 -8.26 -12.29
C ALA A 31 17.27 -9.24 -12.46
N THR A 32 18.50 -8.72 -12.57
CA THR A 32 19.72 -9.53 -12.64
C THR A 32 19.86 -10.42 -11.40
N ARG A 33 19.64 -9.86 -10.20
CA ARG A 33 19.68 -10.61 -8.93
C ARG A 33 18.61 -11.69 -8.84
N ILE A 34 17.43 -11.46 -9.41
CA ILE A 34 16.37 -12.45 -9.50
C ILE A 34 16.76 -13.58 -10.45
N LEU A 35 17.35 -13.29 -11.61
CA LEU A 35 17.77 -14.34 -12.56
C LEU A 35 18.86 -15.26 -12.00
N GLN A 36 19.60 -14.78 -11.01
CA GLN A 36 20.58 -15.58 -10.25
C GLN A 36 19.93 -16.46 -9.18
N SER A 37 18.62 -16.31 -8.89
CA SER A 37 17.92 -17.20 -7.96
C SER A 37 17.42 -18.46 -8.70
N ASN A 38 17.48 -19.61 -8.02
CA ASN A 38 16.91 -20.87 -8.53
C ASN A 38 15.39 -20.98 -8.27
N GLU A 39 14.67 -19.85 -8.17
CA GLU A 39 13.25 -19.81 -7.82
C GLU A 39 12.40 -19.46 -9.05
N SER A 40 11.33 -20.22 -9.31
CA SER A 40 10.43 -19.89 -10.41
C SER A 40 9.64 -18.59 -10.15
N PRO A 41 9.15 -17.90 -11.20
CA PRO A 41 8.27 -16.74 -11.04
C PRO A 41 7.06 -17.02 -10.14
N GLU A 42 6.45 -18.20 -10.25
CA GLU A 42 5.25 -18.60 -9.50
C GLU A 42 5.57 -18.79 -8.01
N THR A 43 6.64 -19.52 -7.69
CA THR A 43 7.08 -19.73 -6.30
C THR A 43 7.42 -18.40 -5.63
N ARG A 44 8.16 -17.54 -6.35
CA ARG A 44 8.50 -16.19 -5.87
C ARG A 44 7.25 -15.34 -5.65
N HIS A 45 6.28 -15.38 -6.56
CA HIS A 45 5.03 -14.64 -6.40
C HIS A 45 4.26 -15.09 -5.15
N VAL A 46 4.09 -16.40 -4.96
CA VAL A 46 3.42 -16.95 -3.77
C VAL A 46 4.14 -16.54 -2.49
N ARG A 47 5.47 -16.63 -2.46
CA ARG A 47 6.28 -16.21 -1.31
C ARG A 47 6.15 -14.71 -1.06
N MET A 48 6.24 -13.87 -2.09
CA MET A 48 6.07 -12.43 -1.93
C MET A 48 4.66 -12.09 -1.42
N ALA A 49 3.62 -12.75 -1.93
CA ALA A 49 2.25 -12.55 -1.48
C ALA A 49 2.04 -12.96 -0.01
N SER A 50 2.79 -13.92 0.52
CA SER A 50 2.69 -14.32 1.93
C SER A 50 3.38 -13.37 2.91
N PHE A 51 4.25 -12.47 2.43
CA PHE A 51 5.00 -11.52 3.27
C PHE A 51 4.63 -10.05 3.02
N ASN A 52 4.09 -9.72 1.85
CA ASN A 52 3.71 -8.35 1.49
C ASN A 52 2.19 -8.18 1.69
N PRO A 53 1.74 -7.49 2.76
CA PRO A 53 0.33 -7.33 3.01
C PRO A 53 -0.32 -6.47 1.92
N ARG A 54 -1.51 -6.87 1.49
CA ARG A 54 -2.36 -6.10 0.57
C ARG A 54 -3.14 -5.02 1.33
N TYR A 55 -3.52 -5.33 2.57
CA TYR A 55 -4.25 -4.43 3.46
C TYR A 55 -3.38 -4.00 4.64
N VAL A 56 -3.28 -2.71 4.88
CA VAL A 56 -2.60 -2.12 6.03
C VAL A 56 -3.51 -1.11 6.69
N LEU A 57 -3.42 -0.98 8.02
CA LEU A 57 -4.19 0.03 8.76
C LEU A 57 -3.63 1.42 8.49
N ARG A 58 -4.02 2.02 7.36
CA ARG A 58 -3.64 3.39 7.00
C ARG A 58 -4.35 4.35 7.95
N ASN A 59 -3.68 5.42 8.37
CA ASN A 59 -4.26 6.38 9.31
C ASN A 59 -5.60 6.96 8.87
N TYR A 60 -5.82 7.18 7.56
CA TYR A 60 -7.11 7.70 7.08
C TYR A 60 -8.25 6.70 7.29
N LEU A 61 -7.99 5.39 7.14
CA LEU A 61 -8.97 4.35 7.41
C LEU A 61 -9.28 4.29 8.91
N ALA A 62 -8.26 4.46 9.76
CA ALA A 62 -8.46 4.56 11.20
C ALA A 62 -9.32 5.80 11.55
N GLN A 63 -9.04 6.95 10.92
CA GLN A 63 -9.81 8.18 11.16
C GLN A 63 -11.26 8.06 10.71
N GLU A 64 -11.52 7.49 9.53
CA GLU A 64 -12.90 7.24 9.07
C GLU A 64 -13.66 6.33 10.05
N ALA A 65 -12.99 5.32 10.60
CA ALA A 65 -13.58 4.44 11.61
C ALA A 65 -13.88 5.18 12.94
N ILE A 66 -12.99 6.09 13.36
CA ILE A 66 -13.20 6.94 14.54
C ILE A 66 -14.38 7.88 14.33
N ASP A 67 -14.43 8.57 13.19
CA ASP A 67 -15.49 9.53 12.89
C ASP A 67 -16.89 8.88 12.89
N LEU A 68 -17.00 7.65 12.38
CA LEU A 68 -18.24 6.87 12.41
C LEU A 68 -18.59 6.43 13.84
N ALA A 69 -17.60 5.97 14.61
CA ALA A 69 -17.82 5.52 15.98
C ALA A 69 -18.28 6.66 16.91
N GLU A 70 -17.77 7.88 16.70
CA GLU A 70 -18.23 9.09 17.42
C GLU A 70 -19.69 9.43 17.12
N GLN A 71 -20.21 9.00 15.96
CA GLN A 71 -21.62 9.11 15.57
C GLN A 71 -22.46 7.91 16.04
N GLY A 72 -21.85 6.96 16.76
CA GLY A 72 -22.49 5.75 17.27
C GLY A 72 -22.46 4.55 16.30
N ASP A 73 -21.74 4.65 15.17
CA ASP A 73 -21.60 3.56 14.19
C ASP A 73 -20.22 2.89 14.28
N THR A 74 -20.17 1.65 14.78
CA THR A 74 -18.94 0.86 14.91
C THR A 74 -18.67 -0.08 13.73
N SER A 75 -19.51 -0.06 12.69
CA SER A 75 -19.44 -1.01 11.56
C SER A 75 -18.09 -1.00 10.84
N MET A 76 -17.46 0.17 10.72
CA MET A 76 -16.15 0.29 10.08
C MET A 76 -15.02 -0.29 10.92
N ILE A 77 -15.10 -0.19 12.25
CA ILE A 77 -14.14 -0.85 13.16
C ILE A 77 -14.21 -2.36 12.97
N GLU A 78 -15.43 -2.93 12.95
CA GLU A 78 -15.62 -4.37 12.72
C GLU A 78 -15.11 -4.81 11.34
N THR A 79 -15.34 -3.99 10.33
CA THR A 79 -14.87 -4.24 8.96
C THR A 79 -13.35 -4.27 8.90
N LEU A 80 -12.68 -3.26 9.46
CA LEU A 80 -11.22 -3.19 9.49
C LEU A 80 -10.61 -4.33 10.31
N LEU A 81 -11.22 -4.69 11.44
CA LEU A 81 -10.76 -5.82 12.25
C LEU A 81 -10.80 -7.13 11.46
N LYS A 82 -11.92 -7.44 10.79
CA LYS A 82 -12.05 -8.63 9.94
C LYS A 82 -11.04 -8.62 8.79
N LEU A 83 -10.88 -7.48 8.13
CA LEU A 83 -9.96 -7.31 7.01
C LEU A 83 -8.50 -7.60 7.44
N LEU A 84 -8.07 -7.01 8.55
CA LEU A 84 -6.69 -7.06 9.04
C LEU A 84 -6.31 -8.40 9.69
N GLN A 85 -7.28 -9.28 9.96
CA GLN A 85 -6.99 -10.68 10.33
C GLN A 85 -6.38 -11.48 9.17
N ASN A 86 -6.67 -11.11 7.92
CA ASN A 86 -6.16 -11.77 6.72
C ASN A 86 -5.60 -10.75 5.71
N PRO A 87 -4.55 -9.99 6.07
CA PRO A 87 -4.14 -8.81 5.31
C PRO A 87 -3.39 -9.14 4.01
N TYR A 88 -2.93 -10.38 3.85
CA TYR A 88 -2.15 -10.85 2.70
C TYR A 88 -3.01 -11.38 1.55
N THR A 89 -4.23 -11.82 1.85
CA THR A 89 -5.12 -12.49 0.89
C THR A 89 -6.14 -11.49 0.34
N LYS A 90 -6.39 -11.50 -0.97
CA LYS A 90 -7.46 -10.68 -1.57
C LYS A 90 -8.82 -11.10 -1.02
N GLN A 91 -9.62 -10.14 -0.56
CA GLN A 91 -10.97 -10.35 -0.02
C GLN A 91 -11.98 -9.65 -0.94
N ALA A 92 -13.02 -10.38 -1.36
CA ALA A 92 -14.04 -9.85 -2.27
C ALA A 92 -14.83 -8.71 -1.59
N GLY A 93 -15.02 -7.58 -2.30
CA GLY A 93 -15.71 -6.41 -1.78
C GLY A 93 -14.85 -5.50 -0.89
N MET A 94 -13.57 -5.83 -0.71
CA MET A 94 -12.62 -5.06 0.09
C MET A 94 -11.62 -4.26 -0.74
N GLU A 95 -11.84 -4.15 -2.06
CA GLU A 95 -10.94 -3.48 -3.01
C GLU A 95 -10.64 -2.04 -2.61
N LYS A 96 -11.63 -1.33 -2.05
CA LYS A 96 -11.49 0.06 -1.58
C LYS A 96 -10.40 0.25 -0.51
N PHE A 97 -10.08 -0.81 0.24
CA PHE A 97 -9.06 -0.75 1.32
C PHE A 97 -7.63 -0.98 0.81
N GLU A 98 -7.48 -1.34 -0.47
CA GLU A 98 -6.18 -1.49 -1.15
C GLU A 98 -5.69 -0.14 -1.69
N GLU A 99 -6.61 0.81 -1.82
CA GLU A 99 -6.35 2.09 -2.45
C GLU A 99 -5.31 2.90 -1.68
N LYS A 100 -4.69 3.79 -2.44
CA LYS A 100 -3.78 4.79 -1.88
C LYS A 100 -4.55 5.71 -0.95
N ARG A 101 -3.79 6.41 -0.11
CA ARG A 101 -4.36 7.50 0.68
C ARG A 101 -5.02 8.52 -0.27
N PRO A 102 -6.31 8.86 -0.07
CA PRO A 102 -6.98 9.87 -0.87
C PRO A 102 -6.42 11.27 -0.56
N ASP A 103 -6.58 12.20 -1.50
CA ASP A 103 -5.97 13.53 -1.39
C ASP A 103 -6.49 14.35 -0.19
N TRP A 104 -7.78 14.24 0.15
CA TRP A 104 -8.35 14.93 1.31
C TRP A 104 -7.64 14.53 2.62
N ALA A 105 -7.19 13.27 2.72
CA ALA A 105 -6.52 12.76 3.91
C ALA A 105 -5.08 13.26 4.06
N ARG A 106 -4.55 14.01 3.07
CA ARG A 106 -3.25 14.70 3.20
C ARG A 106 -3.32 15.95 4.04
N HIS A 107 -4.50 16.55 4.21
CA HIS A 107 -4.67 17.81 4.94
C HIS A 107 -5.47 17.66 6.22
N LYS A 108 -6.01 16.46 6.50
CA LYS A 108 -6.76 16.17 7.74
C LYS A 108 -5.82 15.84 8.89
N ALA A 109 -6.03 16.50 10.03
CA ALA A 109 -5.38 16.15 11.29
C ALA A 109 -5.67 14.67 11.64
N GLY A 110 -4.67 13.96 12.19
CA GLY A 110 -4.76 12.52 12.46
C GLY A 110 -4.47 11.60 11.26
N CYS A 111 -4.57 12.08 10.02
CA CYS A 111 -4.29 11.28 8.80
C CYS A 111 -2.87 11.48 8.25
N SER A 112 -2.37 12.72 8.28
CA SER A 112 -1.05 13.12 7.75
C SER A 112 -0.25 13.96 8.73
N MET A 113 -0.93 14.78 9.53
CA MET A 113 -0.35 15.53 10.64
C MET A 113 -0.50 14.72 11.92
N LEU A 114 0.38 13.74 12.11
CA LEU A 114 0.72 13.29 13.46
C LEU A 114 2.05 13.95 13.79
N SER A 115 1.99 14.94 14.69
CA SER A 115 3.14 15.39 15.46
C SER A 115 3.80 14.16 16.06
N CYS A 116 5.10 13.99 15.86
CA CYS A 116 5.89 13.09 16.71
C CYS A 116 5.71 13.60 18.16
N SER A 117 4.87 12.92 18.94
CA SER A 117 4.89 13.02 20.39
C SER A 117 5.59 11.77 20.89
N SER A 118 6.90 11.93 21.11
CA SER A 118 7.80 11.32 22.11
C SER A 118 9.18 11.07 21.54
#